data_AF-A0A975WBU5-F1
#
_entry.id   AF-A0A975WBU5-F1
#
_cell.length_a   1.000
_cell.length_b   1.000
_cell.length_c   1.000
_cell.angle_alpha   90.00
_cell.angle_beta   90.00
_cell.angle_gamma   90.00
#
_symmetry.space_group_name_H-M   'P 1'
#
loop_
_entity.id
_entity.type
_entity.pdbx_description
1 polymer ?
#
loop_
_entity_poly.entity_id
_entity_poly.type
_entity_poly.pdbx_seq_one_letter_code
_entity_poly.pdbx_strand_id
1 'polypeptide(L)'
;MLPGHRRPFHGLHTRAAELEDHHEQRCDLIRTACAVAPQTVADLVPVLFARKLDAHQMSFAFTETLAHVNRLVRRGELEPVLQDGFLAHRTSGSV
;
A
#
# COMPACT_ATOMS: atom_id res chain seq x y z
N MET A 1 -23.49 11.66 -7.77
CA MET A 1 -22.18 12.15 -7.30
C MET A 1 -21.49 12.90 -8.41
N LEU A 2 -20.97 14.10 -8.12
CA LEU A 2 -20.19 14.92 -9.05
C LEU A 2 -18.72 14.93 -8.59
N PRO A 3 -17.87 14.04 -9.12
CA PRO A 3 -16.48 13.90 -8.67
C PRO A 3 -15.55 14.96 -9.30
N GLY A 4 -14.42 15.26 -8.65
CA GLY A 4 -13.40 16.17 -9.19
C GLY A 4 -12.69 15.67 -10.45
N HIS A 5 -12.75 14.36 -10.72
CA HIS A 5 -12.26 13.74 -11.95
C HIS A 5 -13.26 12.71 -12.48
N ARG A 6 -13.24 12.47 -13.79
CA ARG A 6 -14.16 11.57 -14.54
C ARG A 6 -15.61 12.10 -14.60
N ARG A 7 -16.53 11.25 -15.08
CA ARG A 7 -17.94 11.61 -15.33
C ARG A 7 -18.79 11.50 -14.05
N PRO A 8 -19.89 12.27 -13.94
CA PRO A 8 -20.92 12.04 -12.92
C PRO A 8 -21.42 10.59 -12.89
N PHE A 9 -21.76 10.11 -11.69
CA PHE A 9 -22.24 8.73 -11.51
C PHE A 9 -23.24 8.60 -10.33
N HIS A 10 -23.95 7.47 -10.29
CA HIS A 10 -24.84 7.03 -9.19
C HIS A 10 -24.23 5.83 -8.44
N GLY A 11 -24.70 5.53 -7.23
CA GLY A 11 -24.20 4.39 -6.44
C GLY A 11 -22.97 4.73 -5.58
N LEU A 12 -23.06 5.79 -4.77
CA LEU A 12 -21.95 6.25 -3.91
C LEU A 12 -21.48 5.16 -2.94
N HIS A 13 -22.39 4.48 -2.24
CA HIS A 13 -22.02 3.46 -1.26
C HIS A 13 -21.33 2.25 -1.90
N THR A 14 -21.83 1.80 -3.06
CA THR A 14 -21.16 0.75 -3.85
C THR A 14 -19.74 1.18 -4.20
N ARG A 15 -19.57 2.41 -4.70
CA ARG A 15 -18.23 2.90 -5.07
C ARG A 15 -17.30 3.05 -3.86
N ALA A 16 -17.83 3.42 -2.69
CA ALA A 16 -17.04 3.48 -1.46
C ALA A 16 -16.56 2.09 -1.04
N ALA A 17 -17.45 1.08 -1.04
CA ALA A 17 -17.09 -0.31 -0.74
C ALA A 17 -16.02 -0.84 -1.71
N GLU A 18 -16.16 -0.59 -3.02
CA GLU A 18 -15.13 -0.96 -4.01
C GLU A 18 -13.75 -0.34 -3.72
N LEU A 19 -13.72 0.90 -3.22
CA LEU A 19 -12.47 1.57 -2.87
C LEU A 19 -11.86 0.99 -1.60
N GLU A 20 -12.67 0.67 -0.60
CA GLU A 20 -12.23 0.00 0.63
C GLU A 20 -11.64 -1.37 0.32
N ASP A 21 -12.36 -2.20 -0.46
CA ASP A 21 -11.89 -3.52 -0.90
C ASP A 21 -10.58 -3.41 -1.69
N HIS A 22 -10.50 -2.43 -2.61
CA HIS A 22 -9.28 -2.18 -3.36
C HIS A 22 -8.08 -1.87 -2.45
N HIS A 23 -8.27 -1.03 -1.43
CA HIS A 23 -7.18 -0.71 -0.50
C HIS A 23 -6.79 -1.89 0.39
N GLU A 24 -7.74 -2.74 0.80
CA GLU A 24 -7.44 -3.92 1.60
C GLU A 24 -6.71 -4.99 0.75
N GLN A 25 -7.08 -5.18 -0.52
CA GLN A 25 -6.32 -6.03 -1.44
C GLN A 25 -4.85 -5.60 -1.58
N ARG A 26 -4.59 -4.29 -1.59
CA ARG A 26 -3.22 -3.76 -1.62
C ARG A 26 -2.48 -4.02 -0.31
N CYS A 27 -3.17 -3.93 0.82
CA CYS A 27 -2.63 -4.33 2.12
C CYS A 27 -2.27 -5.83 2.14
N ASP A 28 -3.10 -6.71 1.57
CA ASP A 28 -2.82 -8.14 1.44
C ASP A 28 -1.54 -8.42 0.64
N LEU A 29 -1.33 -7.72 -0.47
CA LEU A 29 -0.11 -7.84 -1.26
C LEU A 29 1.14 -7.46 -0.45
N ILE A 30 1.06 -6.38 0.33
CA ILE A 30 2.16 -5.95 1.20
C ILE A 30 2.41 -6.97 2.31
N ARG A 31 1.37 -7.43 3.01
CA ARG A 31 1.48 -8.48 4.05
C ARG A 31 2.18 -9.72 3.49
N THR A 32 1.74 -10.16 2.32
CA THR A 32 2.32 -11.34 1.64
C THR A 32 3.81 -11.14 1.35
N ALA A 33 4.21 -9.98 0.80
CA ALA A 33 5.61 -9.69 0.53
C ALA A 33 6.46 -9.62 1.83
N CYS A 34 5.96 -8.93 2.85
CA CYS A 34 6.61 -8.79 4.16
C CYS A 34 6.65 -10.08 5.00
N ALA A 35 5.84 -11.08 4.66
CA ALA A 35 5.88 -12.41 5.28
C ALA A 35 7.04 -13.28 4.75
N VAL A 36 7.52 -13.01 3.53
CA VAL A 36 8.64 -13.73 2.92
C VAL A 36 9.97 -13.23 3.46
N ALA A 37 10.16 -11.90 3.49
CA ALA A 37 11.34 -11.24 4.03
C ALA A 37 11.01 -9.76 4.34
N PRO A 38 11.78 -9.08 5.20
CA PRO A 38 11.57 -7.65 5.41
C PRO A 38 11.72 -6.86 4.11
N GLN A 39 10.81 -5.92 3.87
CA GLN A 39 10.77 -5.10 2.65
C GLN A 39 10.89 -3.61 3.00
N THR A 40 11.68 -2.85 2.25
CA THR A 40 11.58 -1.40 2.28
C THR A 40 10.33 -0.94 1.55
N VAL A 41 9.91 0.31 1.77
CA VAL A 41 8.80 0.90 1.00
C VAL A 41 9.12 0.92 -0.49
N ALA A 42 10.39 1.12 -0.87
CA ALA A 42 10.83 1.11 -2.26
C ALA A 42 10.65 -0.27 -2.90
N ASP A 43 10.95 -1.35 -2.18
CA ASP A 43 10.76 -2.73 -2.65
C ASP A 43 9.28 -3.08 -2.88
N LEU A 44 8.38 -2.47 -2.11
CA LEU A 44 6.93 -2.69 -2.21
C LEU A 44 6.24 -1.90 -3.34
N VAL A 45 6.87 -0.86 -3.88
CA VAL A 45 6.31 -0.12 -5.02
C VAL A 45 6.03 -1.03 -6.22
N PRO A 46 7.00 -1.82 -6.74
CA PRO A 46 6.73 -2.70 -7.87
C PRO A 46 5.73 -3.82 -7.57
N VAL A 47 5.53 -4.18 -6.28
CA VAL A 47 4.51 -5.13 -5.86
C VAL A 47 3.09 -4.58 -6.10
N LEU A 48 2.88 -3.28 -5.83
CA LEU A 48 1.57 -2.65 -6.02
C LEU A 48 1.37 -2.07 -7.42
N PHE A 49 2.46 -1.70 -8.10
CA PHE A 49 2.45 -1.01 -9.37
C PHE A 49 3.30 -1.75 -10.39
N ALA A 50 2.75 -2.80 -11.01
CA ALA A 50 3.45 -3.68 -11.94
C ALA A 50 3.81 -3.05 -13.33
N ARG A 51 3.80 -1.72 -13.45
CA ARG A 51 4.08 -1.00 -14.71
C ARG A 51 5.29 -0.10 -14.56
N LYS A 52 5.92 0.26 -15.69
CA LYS A 52 6.98 1.28 -15.69
C LYS A 52 6.39 2.63 -15.27
N LEU A 53 7.01 3.25 -14.26
CA LEU A 53 6.63 4.57 -13.75
C LEU A 53 7.68 5.60 -14.21
N ASP A 54 7.22 6.77 -14.65
CA ASP A 54 8.11 7.93 -14.78
C ASP A 54 8.41 8.57 -13.40
N ALA A 55 9.35 9.51 -13.37
CA ALA A 55 9.78 10.14 -12.11
C ALA A 55 8.64 10.84 -11.34
N HIS A 56 7.68 11.43 -12.05
CA HIS A 56 6.55 12.11 -11.43
C HIS A 56 5.56 11.10 -10.84
N GLN A 57 5.24 10.05 -11.59
CA GLN A 57 4.39 8.95 -11.12
C GLN A 57 5.01 8.18 -9.96
N MET A 58 6.33 8.05 -9.94
CA MET A 58 7.09 7.36 -8.89
C MET A 58 6.87 8.02 -7.52
N SER A 59 6.80 9.35 -7.44
CA SER A 59 6.51 10.06 -6.19
C SER A 59 5.13 9.70 -5.62
N PHE A 60 4.10 9.66 -6.47
CA PHE A 60 2.75 9.25 -6.06
C PHE A 60 2.71 7.77 -5.64
N ALA A 61 3.33 6.89 -6.43
CA ALA A 61 3.37 5.47 -6.13
C ALA A 61 4.08 5.17 -4.81
N PHE A 62 5.21 5.85 -4.54
CA PHE A 62 5.95 5.70 -3.29
C PHE A 62 5.12 6.16 -2.09
N THR A 63 4.53 7.34 -2.17
CA THR A 63 3.75 7.92 -1.06
C THR A 63 2.47 7.14 -0.77
N GLU A 64 1.79 6.61 -1.80
CA GLU A 64 0.65 5.70 -1.63
C GLU A 64 1.07 4.38 -0.97
N THR A 65 2.20 3.80 -1.40
CA THR A 65 2.76 2.58 -0.79
C THR A 65 3.13 2.81 0.68
N LEU A 66 3.79 3.94 0.99
CA LEU A 66 4.12 4.35 2.35
C LEU A 66 2.86 4.49 3.22
N ALA A 67 1.77 5.04 2.69
CA ALA A 67 0.51 5.18 3.41
C ALA A 67 -0.07 3.82 3.81
N HIS A 68 -0.02 2.83 2.91
CA HIS A 68 -0.45 1.46 3.21
C HIS A 68 0.45 0.80 4.28
N VAL A 69 1.77 0.91 4.16
CA VAL A 69 2.70 0.39 5.17
C VAL A 69 2.43 1.00 6.54
N ASN A 70 2.28 2.33 6.60
CA ASN A 70 1.96 3.04 7.85
C ASN A 70 0.62 2.58 8.44
N ARG A 71 -0.39 2.30 7.61
CA ARG A 71 -1.68 1.76 8.07
C ARG A 71 -1.47 0.40 8.73
N LEU A 72 -0.72 -0.49 8.11
CA LEU A 72 -0.44 -1.83 8.62
C LEU A 72 0.38 -1.80 9.92
N VAL A 73 1.38 -0.92 10.00
CA VAL A 73 2.14 -0.68 11.24
C VAL A 73 1.22 -0.19 12.36
N ARG A 74 0.32 0.76 12.09
CA ARG A 74 -0.65 1.24 13.10
C ARG A 74 -1.64 0.15 13.54
N ARG A 75 -1.95 -0.81 12.67
CA ARG A 75 -2.78 -1.98 13.01
C ARG A 75 -1.99 -3.07 13.75
N GLY A 76 -0.67 -2.91 13.91
CA GLY A 76 0.21 -3.91 14.53
C GLY A 76 0.49 -5.13 13.66
N GLU A 77 0.16 -5.07 12.36
CA GLU A 77 0.33 -6.19 11.43
C GLU A 77 1.75 -6.24 10.83
N LEU A 78 2.42 -5.09 10.75
CA LEU A 78 3.82 -4.97 10.39
C LEU A 78 4.61 -4.27 11.49
N GLU A 79 5.88 -4.61 11.61
CA GLU A 79 6.83 -3.92 12.48
C GLU A 79 8.06 -3.42 11.69
N PRO A 80 8.59 -2.23 12.04
CA PRO A 80 9.80 -1.71 11.43
C PRO A 80 11.04 -2.49 11.89
N VAL A 81 11.96 -2.71 10.97
CA VAL A 81 13.28 -3.30 11.24
C VAL A 81 14.35 -2.55 10.45
N LEU A 82 15.52 -2.37 11.05
CA LEU A 82 16.68 -1.81 10.35
C LEU A 82 17.41 -2.96 9.64
N GLN A 83 17.52 -2.88 8.31
CA GLN A 83 18.22 -3.86 7.48
C GLN A 83 19.20 -3.13 6.56
N ASP A 84 20.48 -3.45 6.68
CA ASP A 84 21.57 -2.84 5.89
C ASP A 84 21.56 -1.30 5.88
N GLY A 85 21.15 -0.69 7.00
CA GLY A 85 21.03 0.76 7.15
C GLY A 85 19.73 1.38 6.61
N PHE A 86 18.84 0.58 6.05
CA PHE A 86 17.53 1.01 5.55
C PHE A 86 16.39 0.56 6.48
N LEU A 87 15.35 1.39 6.56
CA LEU A 87 14.12 1.04 7.26
C LEU A 87 13.27 0.10 6.40
N ALA A 88 13.20 -1.16 6.81
CA ALA A 88 12.36 -2.19 6.23
C ALA A 88 11.20 -2.55 7.18
N HIS A 89 10.25 -3.35 6.70
CA HIS A 89 9.08 -3.80 7.45
C HIS A 89 8.87 -5.29 7.24
N ARG A 90 8.59 -6.01 8.31
CA ARG A 90 8.24 -7.44 8.29
C ARG A 90 6.90 -7.66 8.98
N THR A 91 6.29 -8.83 8.74
CA THR A 91 5.09 -9.24 9.48
C THR A 91 5.41 -9.30 10.97
N SER A 92 4.55 -8.69 11.80
CA SER A 92 4.68 -8.78 13.26
C SER A 92 4.55 -10.24 13.70
N GLY A 93 5.37 -10.67 14.66
CA GLY A 93 5.20 -11.99 15.26
C GLY A 93 3.86 -12.07 15.99
N SER A 94 3.11 -13.17 15.80
CA SER A 94 1.95 -13.48 16.64
C SER A 94 2.41 -13.53 18.10
N VAL A 95 1.79 -12.72 18.96
CA VAL A 95 1.92 -12.81 20.42
C VAL A 95 1.24 -14.08 20.92
#